data_AF-A0A7S0TDS4-F1
#
_entry.id   AF-A0A7S0TDS4-F1
#
_cell.length_a   1.000
_cell.length_b   1.000
_cell.length_c   1.000
_cell.angle_alpha   90.00
_cell.angle_beta   90.00
_cell.angle_gamma   90.00
#
_symmetry.space_group_name_H-M   'P 1'
#
loop_
_entity.id
_entity.type
_entity.pdbx_description
1 polymer ?
#
loop_
_entity_poly.entity_id
_entity_poly.type
_entity_poly.pdbx_seq_one_letter_code
_entity_poly.pdbx_strand_id
1 'polypeptide(L)'
;MGRESVMLTPAESNEVMEAFKQFDKNDKGYLTRIEVQSAIEDLTNQTFSMDHVEILYSEFDKDENGKVDIPEFKTMIKYLRSTGAVKKKRSSIGIDDLGSFNAFGKSLGSLGTYGNHRSSDQDLAMSLVLSNAVKASQQDSNEMLKRIAKEIYPVRDMLCIQDDAIFKDMDNEEDEQDNMHRSMALDFNDLFGDEFDSWNDFDEEEEKEPVNTMDPDFESAFPASDMRCLALVSHNGMKKTMREFVVANKNLLKKFRLTGTNSTMTMLKEVFKDEAPGSIVYGPSCASGPLGGDAELVAYMVSGKIGGCIFFQDPMSPHPHRADIDCLVRQALVHNVVMAETPSSALMICTTLRQALIGRGKPELMPSFFFSLQSPTVEAYKKQQKAVVDAQKAAANGAAAVEDKVVAEEMVYKAKVTRASVFYGA
;
A
#
# COMPACT_ATOMS: atom_id res chain seq x y z
N MET A 1 47.79 -25.75 -10.68
CA MET A 1 48.80 -24.69 -10.91
C MET A 1 48.21 -23.38 -10.43
N GLY A 2 49.00 -22.58 -9.71
CA GLY A 2 48.51 -21.48 -8.86
C GLY A 2 47.68 -20.44 -9.60
N ARG A 3 46.63 -19.93 -8.94
CA ARG A 3 45.95 -18.69 -9.34
C ARG A 3 46.97 -17.57 -9.16
N GLU A 4 47.63 -17.14 -10.23
CA GLU A 4 48.35 -15.86 -10.21
C GLU A 4 47.32 -14.78 -9.85
N SER A 5 47.52 -14.15 -8.69
CA SER A 5 46.74 -12.99 -8.30
C SER A 5 47.00 -11.91 -9.35
N VAL A 6 46.02 -11.63 -10.20
CA VAL A 6 46.09 -10.53 -11.18
C VAL A 6 46.10 -9.22 -10.40
N MET A 7 47.27 -8.77 -9.94
CA MET A 7 47.44 -7.45 -9.34
C MET A 7 47.34 -6.43 -10.47
N LEU A 8 46.45 -5.44 -10.32
CA LEU A 8 46.42 -4.29 -11.23
C LEU A 8 47.81 -3.67 -11.23
N THR A 9 48.38 -3.41 -12.41
CA THR A 9 49.63 -2.66 -12.49
C THR A 9 49.41 -1.25 -11.94
N PRO A 10 50.45 -0.55 -11.46
CA PRO A 10 50.31 0.82 -10.97
C PRO A 10 49.69 1.78 -12.00
N ALA A 11 49.95 1.55 -13.30
CA ALA A 11 49.36 2.32 -14.39
C ALA A 11 47.84 2.06 -14.54
N GLU A 12 47.41 0.81 -14.45
CA GLU A 12 46.00 0.43 -14.53
C GLU A 12 45.21 0.87 -13.29
N SER A 13 45.84 0.80 -12.12
CA SER A 13 45.24 1.30 -10.87
C SER A 13 45.02 2.81 -10.93
N ASN A 14 45.91 3.56 -11.60
CA ASN A 14 45.75 4.99 -11.84
C ASN A 14 44.63 5.27 -12.85
N GLU A 15 44.54 4.54 -13.95
CA GLU A 15 43.46 4.67 -14.95
C GLU A 15 42.07 4.43 -14.32
N VAL A 16 41.94 3.41 -13.46
CA VAL A 16 40.69 3.12 -12.73
C VAL A 16 40.35 4.23 -11.74
N MET A 17 41.34 4.82 -11.08
CA MET A 17 41.13 5.96 -10.17
C MET A 17 40.79 7.25 -10.93
N GLU A 18 41.36 7.47 -12.11
CA GLU A 18 41.00 8.60 -12.97
C GLU A 18 39.58 8.49 -13.49
N ALA A 19 39.16 7.31 -13.96
CA ALA A 19 37.79 7.05 -14.34
C ALA A 19 36.82 7.24 -13.16
N PHE A 20 37.12 6.67 -11.98
CA PHE A 20 36.28 6.89 -10.80
C PHE A 20 36.08 8.38 -10.50
N LYS A 21 37.15 9.18 -10.54
CA LYS A 21 37.08 10.64 -10.32
C LYS A 21 36.35 11.39 -11.44
N GLN A 22 36.46 10.93 -12.68
CA GLN A 22 35.76 11.55 -13.81
C GLN A 22 34.25 11.40 -13.69
N PHE A 23 33.79 10.27 -13.16
CA PHE A 23 32.37 9.97 -13.01
C PHE A 23 31.79 10.42 -11.66
N ASP A 24 32.62 10.55 -10.63
CA ASP A 24 32.27 11.20 -9.36
C ASP A 24 32.34 12.73 -9.47
N LYS A 25 31.45 13.32 -10.28
CA LYS A 25 31.46 14.76 -10.63
C LYS A 25 31.30 15.71 -9.43
N ASN A 26 30.95 15.20 -8.25
CA ASN A 26 30.71 16.00 -7.04
C ASN A 26 31.63 15.59 -5.87
N ASP A 27 32.68 14.80 -6.11
CA ASP A 27 33.60 14.28 -5.08
C ASP A 27 32.85 13.64 -3.88
N LYS A 28 31.78 12.89 -4.18
CA LYS A 28 30.96 12.21 -3.17
C LYS A 28 31.70 11.03 -2.52
N GLY A 29 32.74 10.50 -3.18
CA GLY A 29 33.49 9.34 -2.75
C GLY A 29 32.84 8.00 -3.11
N TYR A 30 31.74 8.00 -3.86
CA TYR A 30 30.99 6.82 -4.29
C TYR A 30 30.27 7.07 -5.62
N LEU A 31 30.01 6.00 -6.38
CA LEU A 31 29.29 6.05 -7.65
C LEU A 31 27.89 5.44 -7.52
N THR A 32 26.91 6.08 -8.15
CA THR A 32 25.54 5.56 -8.32
C THR A 32 25.45 4.58 -9.49
N ARG A 33 24.36 3.80 -9.59
CA ARG A 33 24.19 2.74 -10.63
C ARG A 33 24.41 3.25 -12.06
N ILE A 34 23.90 4.44 -12.36
CA ILE A 34 24.04 5.10 -13.66
C ILE A 34 25.49 5.57 -13.90
N GLU A 35 26.15 6.08 -12.85
CA GLU A 35 27.54 6.53 -12.93
C GLU A 35 28.50 5.34 -13.06
N VAL A 36 28.22 4.22 -12.39
CA VAL A 36 28.96 2.97 -12.53
C VAL A 36 28.80 2.38 -13.93
N GLN A 37 27.58 2.33 -14.46
CA GLN A 37 27.34 1.91 -15.84
C GLN A 37 28.19 2.74 -16.80
N SER A 38 28.10 4.07 -16.71
CA SER A 38 28.87 4.98 -17.56
C SER A 38 30.38 4.78 -17.41
N ALA A 39 30.87 4.59 -16.17
CA ALA A 39 32.29 4.40 -15.89
C ALA A 39 32.83 3.06 -16.41
N ILE A 40 32.04 1.99 -16.32
CA ILE A 40 32.40 0.67 -16.86
C ILE A 40 32.38 0.73 -18.39
N GLU A 41 31.38 1.35 -19.00
CA GLU A 41 31.29 1.50 -20.47
C GLU A 41 32.50 2.25 -21.02
N ASP A 42 32.94 3.34 -20.37
CA ASP A 42 34.11 4.12 -20.78
C ASP A 42 35.44 3.37 -20.56
N LEU A 43 35.56 2.59 -19.48
CA LEU A 43 36.78 1.82 -19.17
C LEU A 43 36.91 0.51 -19.96
N THR A 44 35.78 -0.08 -20.38
CA THR A 44 35.74 -1.41 -21.02
C THR A 44 35.34 -1.36 -22.49
N ASN A 45 34.80 -0.23 -22.96
CA ASN A 45 34.31 -0.05 -24.32
C ASN A 45 33.19 -1.05 -24.71
N GLN A 46 32.44 -1.55 -23.72
CA GLN A 46 31.31 -2.46 -23.88
C GLN A 46 30.07 -1.85 -23.25
N THR A 47 28.91 -1.96 -23.91
CA THR A 47 27.63 -1.50 -23.38
C THR A 47 27.04 -2.53 -22.42
N PHE A 48 26.60 -2.09 -21.24
CA PHE A 48 25.96 -2.94 -20.26
C PHE A 48 24.48 -2.54 -20.12
N SER A 49 23.56 -3.49 -20.07
CA SER A 49 22.17 -3.20 -19.71
C SER A 49 22.07 -2.91 -18.21
N MET A 50 20.98 -2.24 -17.80
CA MET A 50 20.70 -2.02 -16.38
C MET A 50 20.64 -3.32 -15.59
N ASP A 51 20.11 -4.39 -16.19
CA ASP A 51 20.05 -5.71 -15.55
C ASP A 51 21.45 -6.29 -15.27
N HIS A 52 22.42 -6.05 -16.15
CA HIS A 52 23.81 -6.45 -15.92
C HIS A 52 24.48 -5.63 -14.83
N VAL A 53 24.17 -4.34 -14.74
CA VAL A 53 24.67 -3.46 -13.68
C VAL A 53 24.10 -3.89 -12.33
N GLU A 54 22.83 -4.31 -12.28
CA GLU A 54 22.19 -4.80 -11.06
C GLU A 54 22.89 -6.04 -10.50
N ILE A 55 23.27 -6.98 -11.37
CA ILE A 55 24.03 -8.18 -11.01
C ILE A 55 25.45 -7.84 -10.50
N LEU A 56 26.09 -6.82 -11.08
CA LEU A 56 27.40 -6.37 -10.60
C LEU A 56 27.28 -5.70 -9.22
N TYR A 57 26.21 -4.95 -8.97
CA TYR A 57 25.97 -4.39 -7.65
C TYR A 57 25.79 -5.49 -6.60
N SER A 58 24.97 -6.52 -6.86
CA SER A 58 24.76 -7.60 -5.88
C SER A 58 26.03 -8.39 -5.52
N GLU A 59 27.04 -8.40 -6.39
CA GLU A 59 28.28 -9.17 -6.17
C GLU A 59 29.43 -8.32 -5.59
N PHE A 60 29.43 -7.00 -5.82
CA PHE A 60 30.57 -6.13 -5.49
C PHE A 60 30.26 -5.03 -4.46
N ASP A 61 28.99 -4.70 -4.21
CA ASP A 61 28.52 -3.83 -3.12
C ASP A 61 28.50 -4.64 -1.81
N LYS A 62 29.65 -4.70 -1.12
CA LYS A 62 29.85 -5.63 0.01
C LYS A 62 29.20 -5.15 1.29
N ASP A 63 28.97 -3.85 1.40
CA ASP A 63 28.29 -3.25 2.53
C ASP A 63 26.80 -2.99 2.26
N GLU A 64 26.29 -3.45 1.11
CA GLU A 64 24.89 -3.41 0.66
C GLU A 64 24.28 -2.00 0.74
N ASN A 65 25.12 -0.98 0.59
CA ASN A 65 24.72 0.41 0.82
C ASN A 65 24.05 1.05 -0.43
N GLY A 66 24.01 0.31 -1.55
CA GLY A 66 23.44 0.73 -2.82
C GLY A 66 24.32 1.70 -3.62
N LYS A 67 25.59 1.83 -3.24
CA LYS A 67 26.61 2.71 -3.82
C LYS A 67 27.91 1.93 -3.95
N VAL A 68 28.76 2.32 -4.89
CA VAL A 68 30.05 1.64 -5.10
C VAL A 68 31.18 2.59 -4.72
N ASP A 69 31.98 2.19 -3.73
CA ASP A 69 33.16 2.93 -3.30
C ASP A 69 34.41 2.62 -4.15
N ILE A 70 35.52 3.31 -3.89
CA ILE A 70 36.77 3.13 -4.65
C ILE A 70 37.33 1.69 -4.51
N PRO A 71 37.44 1.10 -3.30
CA PRO A 71 37.81 -0.31 -3.12
C PRO A 71 36.94 -1.31 -3.90
N GLU A 72 35.63 -1.14 -3.88
CA GLU A 72 34.65 -2.00 -4.56
C GLU A 72 34.75 -1.85 -6.06
N PHE A 73 34.83 -0.60 -6.55
CA PHE A 73 35.02 -0.29 -7.96
C PHE A 73 36.30 -0.92 -8.52
N LYS A 74 37.42 -0.85 -7.77
CA LYS A 74 38.68 -1.50 -8.16
C LYS A 74 38.55 -3.01 -8.24
N THR A 75 37.82 -3.62 -7.31
CA THR A 75 37.61 -5.06 -7.26
C THR A 75 36.75 -5.51 -8.44
N MET A 76 35.69 -4.76 -8.74
CA MET A 76 34.81 -4.98 -9.88
C MET A 76 35.56 -4.87 -11.21
N ILE A 77 36.34 -3.80 -11.44
CA ILE A 77 37.11 -3.65 -12.69
C ILE A 77 38.20 -4.71 -12.82
N LYS A 78 38.86 -5.09 -11.73
CA LYS A 78 39.84 -6.18 -11.73
C LYS A 78 39.19 -7.50 -12.12
N TYR A 79 37.98 -7.77 -11.61
CA TYR A 79 37.21 -8.95 -11.97
C TYR A 79 36.84 -8.94 -13.47
N LEU A 80 36.25 -7.84 -13.97
CA LEU A 80 35.84 -7.67 -15.37
C LEU A 80 37.02 -7.78 -16.35
N ARG A 81 38.21 -7.29 -15.97
CA ARG A 81 39.43 -7.43 -16.78
C ARG A 81 39.98 -8.86 -16.73
N SER A 82 39.89 -9.54 -15.59
CA SER A 82 40.35 -10.93 -15.43
C SER A 82 39.51 -11.97 -16.15
N THR A 83 38.23 -11.67 -16.42
CA THR A 83 37.30 -12.53 -17.16
C THR A 83 37.40 -12.38 -18.69
N GLY A 84 38.25 -11.45 -19.17
CA GLY A 84 38.54 -11.30 -20.60
C GLY A 84 37.50 -10.49 -21.40
N ALA A 85 36.63 -9.74 -20.73
CA ALA A 85 35.62 -8.87 -21.35
C ALA A 85 36.22 -7.65 -22.11
N VAL A 86 37.54 -7.51 -22.20
CA VAL A 86 38.20 -6.31 -22.74
C VAL A 86 39.05 -6.67 -23.96
N LYS A 87 38.71 -6.14 -25.15
CA LYS A 87 39.58 -6.19 -26.34
C LYS A 87 40.41 -4.90 -26.46
N LYS A 88 41.70 -5.03 -26.74
CA LYS A 88 42.62 -3.90 -27.00
C LYS A 88 42.17 -3.08 -28.21
N LYS A 89 42.22 -1.75 -28.04
CA LYS A 89 41.90 -0.66 -28.99
C LYS A 89 42.29 -0.96 -30.45
N ARG A 90 41.34 -0.93 -31.37
CA ARG A 90 41.57 -0.60 -32.79
C ARG A 90 40.51 0.38 -33.30
N SER A 91 41.00 1.26 -34.14
CA SER A 91 40.39 2.45 -34.73
C SER A 91 39.09 2.23 -35.50
N SER A 92 38.25 3.27 -35.46
CA SER A 92 37.36 3.80 -36.51
C SER A 92 36.11 3.00 -36.97
N ILE A 93 34.97 3.70 -36.86
CA ILE A 93 33.76 3.71 -37.72
C ILE A 93 32.75 2.57 -37.56
N GLY A 94 31.47 2.94 -37.43
CA GLY A 94 30.33 2.15 -37.91
C GLY A 94 29.14 2.10 -36.95
N ILE A 95 28.07 2.82 -37.29
CA ILE A 95 26.72 2.68 -36.71
C ILE A 95 26.08 1.42 -37.35
N ASP A 96 25.20 0.74 -36.58
CA ASP A 96 24.27 -0.35 -36.94
C ASP A 96 24.75 -1.80 -36.69
N ASP A 97 24.22 -2.46 -35.65
CA ASP A 97 23.33 -3.64 -35.81
C ASP A 97 22.73 -4.12 -34.46
N LEU A 98 21.46 -3.76 -34.24
CA LEU A 98 20.62 -4.21 -33.13
C LEU A 98 19.91 -5.49 -33.59
N GLY A 99 20.57 -6.64 -33.44
CA GLY A 99 20.05 -7.86 -34.06
C GLY A 99 20.76 -9.15 -33.68
N SER A 100 21.05 -9.41 -32.39
CA SER A 100 21.45 -10.77 -31.98
C SER A 100 21.34 -11.03 -30.47
N PHE A 101 20.13 -11.00 -29.92
CA PHE A 101 19.89 -11.53 -28.55
C PHE A 101 18.66 -12.44 -28.44
N ASN A 102 17.80 -12.51 -29.47
CA ASN A 102 16.60 -13.35 -29.43
C ASN A 102 16.87 -14.85 -29.74
N ALA A 103 18.13 -15.26 -29.87
CA ALA A 103 18.54 -16.63 -30.16
C ALA A 103 19.20 -17.36 -28.96
N PHE A 104 19.44 -16.67 -27.83
CA PHE A 104 20.14 -17.26 -26.68
C PHE A 104 19.25 -18.21 -25.86
N GLY A 105 17.96 -17.90 -25.71
CA GLY A 105 17.03 -18.70 -24.91
C GLY A 105 16.60 -20.05 -25.52
N LYS A 106 16.75 -20.24 -26.84
CA LYS A 106 16.26 -21.45 -27.52
C LYS A 106 17.32 -22.53 -27.77
N SER A 107 18.60 -22.27 -27.51
CA SER A 107 19.70 -23.22 -27.81
C SER A 107 20.13 -24.11 -26.64
N LEU A 108 19.60 -23.92 -25.42
CA LEU A 108 19.98 -24.72 -24.24
C LEU A 108 19.34 -26.13 -24.19
N GLY A 109 18.46 -26.48 -25.15
CA GLY A 109 17.70 -27.73 -25.13
C GLY A 109 18.08 -28.78 -26.19
N SER A 110 19.03 -28.54 -27.09
CA SER A 110 19.24 -29.46 -28.23
C SER A 110 20.63 -29.38 -28.86
N LEU A 111 21.31 -30.54 -28.88
CA LEU A 111 22.45 -30.93 -29.71
C LEU A 111 23.81 -30.24 -29.41
N GLY A 112 24.93 -30.96 -29.29
CA GLY A 112 25.31 -32.16 -30.04
C GLY A 112 25.93 -31.76 -31.38
N THR A 113 27.26 -31.81 -31.44
CA THR A 113 28.13 -31.75 -32.65
C THR A 113 28.21 -30.43 -33.42
N TYR A 114 29.33 -29.71 -33.27
CA TYR A 114 30.40 -29.48 -34.27
C TYR A 114 31.29 -28.33 -33.78
N GLY A 115 32.60 -28.59 -33.66
CA GLY A 115 33.56 -27.65 -33.09
C GLY A 115 34.22 -26.73 -34.12
N ASN A 116 34.71 -25.57 -33.64
CA ASN A 116 36.12 -25.19 -33.79
C ASN A 116 36.54 -24.17 -32.71
N HIS A 117 37.78 -24.29 -32.23
CA HIS A 117 38.31 -23.82 -30.94
C HIS A 117 38.46 -22.30 -30.72
N ARG A 118 37.86 -21.79 -29.62
CA ARG A 118 38.47 -21.04 -28.48
C ARG A 118 37.39 -20.20 -27.75
N SER A 119 36.76 -20.76 -26.71
CA SER A 119 36.13 -20.04 -25.56
C SER A 119 35.32 -20.95 -24.61
N SER A 120 35.47 -22.29 -24.66
CA SER A 120 34.63 -23.20 -23.86
C SER A 120 34.65 -22.90 -22.36
N ASP A 121 35.78 -22.50 -21.80
CA ASP A 121 35.88 -22.16 -20.38
C ASP A 121 35.29 -20.78 -20.04
N GLN A 122 35.24 -19.85 -21.00
CA GLN A 122 34.71 -18.50 -20.81
C GLN A 122 33.18 -18.50 -20.86
N ASP A 123 32.59 -19.23 -21.80
CA ASP A 123 31.13 -19.41 -21.90
C ASP A 123 30.62 -20.27 -20.73
N LEU A 124 31.39 -21.28 -20.29
CA LEU A 124 31.05 -22.09 -19.12
C LEU A 124 31.16 -21.29 -17.82
N ALA A 125 32.18 -20.43 -17.65
CA ALA A 125 32.34 -19.61 -16.46
C ALA A 125 31.24 -18.55 -16.32
N MET A 126 30.89 -17.86 -17.41
CA MET A 126 29.77 -16.90 -17.41
C MET A 126 28.42 -17.60 -17.20
N SER A 127 28.21 -18.74 -17.85
CA SER A 127 27.02 -19.57 -17.61
C SER A 127 26.93 -20.07 -16.17
N LEU A 128 28.07 -20.41 -15.54
CA LEU A 128 28.11 -20.87 -14.14
C LEU A 128 27.77 -19.72 -13.18
N VAL A 129 28.37 -18.55 -13.40
CA VAL A 129 28.07 -17.33 -12.62
C VAL A 129 26.61 -16.94 -12.76
N LEU A 130 26.07 -16.87 -13.99
CA LEU A 130 24.65 -16.59 -14.21
C LEU A 130 23.75 -17.66 -13.58
N SER A 131 24.10 -18.95 -13.69
CA SER A 131 23.32 -20.02 -13.07
C SER A 131 23.35 -19.97 -11.53
N ASN A 132 24.46 -19.54 -10.95
CA ASN A 132 24.60 -19.40 -9.50
C ASN A 132 23.88 -18.14 -9.02
N ALA A 133 23.96 -17.03 -9.75
CA ALA A 133 23.21 -15.81 -9.46
C ALA A 133 21.70 -16.02 -9.60
N VAL A 134 21.24 -16.76 -10.62
CA VAL A 134 19.83 -17.15 -10.77
C VAL A 134 19.40 -18.07 -9.63
N LYS A 135 20.23 -19.05 -9.23
CA LYS A 135 19.93 -19.92 -8.08
C LYS A 135 19.89 -19.15 -6.76
N ALA A 136 20.83 -18.25 -6.52
CA ALA A 136 20.87 -17.38 -5.35
C ALA A 136 19.63 -16.49 -5.31
N SER A 137 19.30 -15.80 -6.42
CA SER A 137 18.09 -15.00 -6.56
C SER A 137 16.79 -15.80 -6.34
N GLN A 138 16.74 -17.05 -6.83
CA GLN A 138 15.62 -17.96 -6.57
C GLN A 138 15.55 -18.41 -5.10
N GLN A 139 16.69 -18.66 -4.46
CA GLN A 139 16.76 -18.98 -3.03
C GLN A 139 16.31 -17.79 -2.17
N ASP A 140 16.79 -16.59 -2.46
CA ASP A 140 16.38 -15.36 -1.78
C ASP A 140 14.89 -15.10 -1.94
N SER A 141 14.36 -15.33 -3.15
CA SER A 141 12.91 -15.23 -3.42
C SER A 141 12.10 -16.23 -2.60
N ASN A 142 12.57 -17.48 -2.51
CA ASN A 142 11.92 -18.52 -1.71
C ASN A 142 12.00 -18.22 -0.21
N GLU A 143 13.13 -17.71 0.28
CA GLU A 143 13.28 -17.32 1.68
C GLU A 143 12.37 -16.13 2.02
N MET A 144 12.30 -15.12 1.14
CA MET A 144 11.37 -14.01 1.27
C MET A 144 9.91 -14.49 1.31
N LEU A 145 9.50 -15.37 0.40
CA LEU A 145 8.15 -15.92 0.37
C LEU A 145 7.84 -16.75 1.63
N LYS A 146 8.80 -17.51 2.15
CA LYS A 146 8.66 -18.23 3.43
C LYS A 146 8.51 -17.27 4.62
N ARG A 147 9.29 -16.19 4.66
CA ARG A 147 9.15 -15.15 5.69
C ARG A 147 7.77 -14.48 5.64
N ILE A 148 7.33 -14.09 4.44
CA ILE A 148 5.99 -13.52 4.23
C ILE A 148 4.91 -14.50 4.66
N ALA A 149 4.99 -15.76 4.22
CA ALA A 149 4.03 -16.79 4.60
C ALA A 149 3.98 -17.01 6.12
N LYS A 150 5.12 -16.93 6.82
CA LYS A 150 5.19 -17.05 8.27
C LYS A 150 4.52 -15.86 8.97
N GLU A 151 4.75 -14.66 8.46
CA GLU A 151 4.12 -13.45 9.00
C GLU A 151 2.61 -13.45 8.77
N ILE A 152 2.12 -13.87 7.61
CA ILE A 152 0.69 -13.88 7.30
C ILE A 152 -0.04 -15.14 7.79
N TYR A 153 0.68 -16.16 8.27
CA TYR A 153 0.10 -17.42 8.77
C TYR A 153 -1.05 -17.19 9.77
N PRO A 154 -0.94 -16.30 10.78
CA PRO A 154 -2.00 -16.07 11.76
C PRO A 154 -3.30 -15.53 11.15
N VAL A 155 -3.24 -14.98 9.94
CA VAL A 155 -4.37 -14.37 9.22
C VAL A 155 -4.63 -15.03 7.86
N ARG A 156 -4.06 -16.21 7.60
CA ARG A 156 -4.16 -16.95 6.33
C ARG A 156 -5.62 -17.20 5.94
N ASP A 157 -6.40 -17.76 6.87
CA ASP A 157 -7.80 -18.14 6.63
C ASP A 157 -8.66 -16.90 6.39
N MET A 158 -8.48 -15.86 7.21
CA MET A 158 -9.12 -14.55 7.06
C MET A 158 -8.86 -13.93 5.67
N LEU A 159 -7.64 -14.08 5.15
CA LEU A 159 -7.25 -13.59 3.83
C LEU A 159 -7.70 -14.49 2.66
N CYS A 160 -8.24 -15.68 2.95
CA CYS A 160 -8.66 -16.66 1.94
C CYS A 160 -7.53 -16.94 0.93
N ILE A 161 -6.28 -17.09 1.42
CA ILE A 161 -5.12 -17.34 0.56
C ILE A 161 -5.31 -18.67 -0.18
N GLN A 162 -5.22 -18.65 -1.51
CA GLN A 162 -5.46 -19.83 -2.36
C GLN A 162 -4.19 -20.67 -2.59
N ASP A 163 -3.01 -20.09 -2.40
CA ASP A 163 -1.72 -20.72 -2.67
C ASP A 163 -1.22 -21.54 -1.47
N ASP A 164 -1.85 -22.70 -1.23
CA ASP A 164 -1.53 -23.57 -0.09
C ASP A 164 -0.12 -24.16 -0.14
N ALA A 165 0.51 -24.21 -1.31
CA ALA A 165 1.81 -24.86 -1.49
C ALA A 165 2.91 -24.26 -0.60
N ILE A 166 2.87 -22.95 -0.34
CA ILE A 166 3.87 -22.23 0.46
C ILE A 166 3.71 -22.53 1.96
N PHE A 167 2.49 -22.86 2.40
CA PHE A 167 2.16 -23.14 3.80
C PHE A 167 2.34 -24.60 4.18
N LYS A 168 2.31 -25.53 3.21
CA LYS A 168 2.52 -26.97 3.45
C LYS A 168 3.87 -27.28 4.09
N ASP A 169 4.91 -26.53 3.77
CA ASP A 169 6.23 -26.71 4.39
C ASP A 169 6.21 -26.32 5.87
N MET A 170 5.38 -25.34 6.27
CA MET A 170 5.21 -24.93 7.67
C MET A 170 4.37 -25.94 8.45
N ASP A 171 3.36 -26.54 7.81
CA ASP A 171 2.53 -27.57 8.42
C ASP A 171 3.30 -28.90 8.63
N ASN A 172 4.45 -29.09 7.94
CA ASN A 172 5.28 -30.30 7.97
C ASN A 172 6.58 -30.18 8.80
N GLU A 173 6.98 -28.98 9.22
CA GLU A 173 8.07 -28.80 10.18
C GLU A 173 7.56 -29.28 11.55
N GLU A 174 7.81 -30.56 11.87
CA GLU A 174 7.66 -31.16 13.20
C GLU A 174 8.64 -30.50 14.19
N ASP A 175 8.44 -29.22 14.51
CA ASP A 175 8.89 -28.66 15.77
C ASP A 175 7.87 -29.11 16.82
N GLU A 176 8.27 -30.07 17.66
CA GLU A 176 7.53 -30.73 18.74
C GLU A 176 7.00 -29.80 19.86
N GLN A 177 6.72 -28.52 19.58
CA GLN A 177 6.09 -27.60 20.53
C GLN A 177 5.01 -26.66 19.97
N ASP A 178 4.82 -26.55 18.65
CA ASP A 178 3.93 -25.50 18.08
C ASP A 178 2.89 -26.01 17.07
N ASN A 179 2.56 -27.30 17.09
CA ASN A 179 1.52 -27.85 16.22
C ASN A 179 0.16 -27.94 16.93
N MET A 180 -0.57 -26.83 17.02
CA MET A 180 -2.01 -26.84 17.37
C MET A 180 -2.87 -26.19 16.27
N HIS A 181 -3.36 -27.10 15.42
CA HIS A 181 -4.67 -27.15 14.78
C HIS A 181 -5.05 -26.16 13.65
N ARG A 182 -5.14 -26.77 12.45
CA ARG A 182 -6.35 -26.94 11.62
C ARG A 182 -7.53 -26.02 11.95
N SER A 183 -7.86 -25.18 10.97
CA SER A 183 -9.03 -24.32 10.85
C SER A 183 -10.20 -24.69 11.78
N MET A 184 -10.54 -23.76 12.66
CA MET A 184 -11.79 -23.75 13.41
C MET A 184 -12.97 -23.77 12.42
N ALA A 185 -13.48 -24.98 12.15
CA ALA A 185 -14.82 -25.20 11.66
C ALA A 185 -15.78 -25.02 12.85
N LEU A 186 -15.91 -23.78 13.30
CA LEU A 186 -17.07 -23.38 14.09
C LEU A 186 -18.27 -23.34 13.13
N ASP A 187 -19.26 -24.18 13.41
CA ASP A 187 -20.56 -24.13 12.75
C ASP A 187 -21.30 -22.87 13.23
N PHE A 188 -21.15 -21.79 12.46
CA PHE A 188 -21.68 -20.46 12.78
C PHE A 188 -23.16 -20.27 12.40
N ASN A 189 -23.85 -21.33 11.94
CA ASN A 189 -25.31 -21.28 11.82
C ASN A 189 -26.02 -21.11 13.17
N ASP A 190 -25.32 -21.33 14.29
CA ASP A 190 -25.84 -21.07 15.65
C ASP A 190 -25.59 -19.62 16.17
N LEU A 191 -24.82 -18.78 15.47
CA LEU A 191 -24.53 -17.41 15.96
C LEU A 191 -25.45 -16.32 15.38
N PHE A 192 -26.19 -16.63 14.33
CA PHE A 192 -27.22 -15.76 13.74
C PHE A 192 -28.47 -16.59 13.38
N GLY A 193 -29.02 -17.31 14.36
CA GLY A 193 -30.38 -17.84 14.27
C GLY A 193 -31.37 -16.83 14.85
N ASP A 194 -32.43 -16.55 14.10
CA ASP A 194 -33.49 -15.62 14.47
C ASP A 194 -33.99 -15.87 15.91
N GLU A 195 -34.08 -14.81 16.71
CA GLU A 195 -34.67 -14.76 18.05
C GLU A 195 -33.82 -15.31 19.22
N PHE A 196 -33.21 -14.34 19.91
CA PHE A 196 -32.77 -14.31 21.32
C PHE A 196 -33.45 -15.33 22.27
N ASP A 197 -32.70 -16.31 22.82
CA ASP A 197 -32.72 -16.73 24.23
C ASP A 197 -31.72 -17.88 24.57
N SER A 198 -31.20 -17.87 25.80
CA SER A 198 -30.48 -18.95 26.52
C SER A 198 -29.03 -19.29 26.14
N TRP A 199 -28.09 -18.51 26.66
CA TRP A 199 -26.68 -18.92 26.80
C TRP A 199 -26.50 -19.58 28.17
N ASN A 200 -26.56 -20.91 28.23
CA ASN A 200 -25.95 -21.71 29.30
C ASN A 200 -25.76 -23.14 28.79
N ASP A 201 -24.60 -23.69 29.15
CA ASP A 201 -24.02 -25.02 28.85
C ASP A 201 -23.21 -25.12 27.56
N PHE A 202 -21.88 -24.96 27.68
CA PHE A 202 -20.94 -25.94 27.14
C PHE A 202 -19.61 -25.86 27.92
N ASP A 203 -19.14 -27.01 28.38
CA ASP A 203 -17.97 -27.20 29.24
C ASP A 203 -16.66 -26.70 28.58
N GLU A 204 -15.83 -26.04 29.38
CA GLU A 204 -14.52 -25.48 29.05
C GLU A 204 -13.45 -26.60 28.99
N GLU A 205 -12.88 -26.83 27.81
CA GLU A 205 -11.46 -27.21 27.72
C GLU A 205 -10.69 -25.95 27.30
N GLU A 206 -9.94 -25.38 28.25
CA GLU A 206 -9.02 -24.24 28.05
C GLU A 206 -7.89 -24.63 27.08
N GLU A 207 -8.11 -24.49 25.78
CA GLU A 207 -7.03 -24.44 24.79
C GLU A 207 -6.47 -23.01 24.72
N LYS A 208 -5.19 -22.84 25.07
CA LYS A 208 -4.51 -21.53 25.07
C LYS A 208 -4.42 -20.97 23.65
N GLU A 209 -4.90 -19.74 23.46
CA GLU A 209 -4.82 -19.04 22.18
C GLU A 209 -3.37 -18.91 21.67
N PRO A 210 -3.12 -19.07 20.36
CA PRO A 210 -1.78 -18.99 19.79
C PRO A 210 -1.16 -17.60 20.01
N VAL A 211 0.17 -17.56 20.20
CA VAL A 211 0.94 -16.32 20.33
C VAL A 211 0.90 -15.57 18.99
N ASN A 212 0.07 -14.53 18.91
CA ASN A 212 0.00 -13.67 17.74
C ASN A 212 1.30 -12.85 17.57
N THR A 213 2.16 -13.29 16.66
CA THR A 213 3.45 -12.66 16.35
C THR A 213 3.33 -11.34 15.58
N MET A 214 2.19 -11.07 14.93
CA MET A 214 1.97 -9.85 14.15
C MET A 214 1.60 -8.63 15.00
N ASP A 215 1.05 -8.84 16.19
CA ASP A 215 0.43 -7.79 16.98
C ASP A 215 1.03 -7.70 18.40
N PRO A 216 2.36 -7.44 18.52
CA PRO A 216 2.96 -7.25 19.83
C PRO A 216 2.35 -6.03 20.54
N ASP A 217 2.17 -6.13 21.86
CA ASP A 217 1.69 -4.98 22.64
C ASP A 217 2.73 -3.85 22.66
N PHE A 218 2.25 -2.62 22.79
CA PHE A 218 3.07 -1.42 22.72
C PHE A 218 2.39 -0.23 23.41
N GLU A 219 3.19 0.77 23.77
CA GLU A 219 2.68 2.03 24.31
C GLU A 219 2.30 2.98 23.16
N SER A 220 1.06 3.47 23.18
CA SER A 220 0.57 4.41 22.17
C SER A 220 1.01 5.84 22.50
N ALA A 221 1.54 6.55 21.50
CA ALA A 221 1.94 7.95 21.60
C ALA A 221 0.74 8.90 21.81
N PHE A 222 -0.47 8.46 21.45
CA PHE A 222 -1.69 9.23 21.64
C PHE A 222 -2.71 8.42 22.45
N PRO A 223 -3.40 9.03 23.41
CA PRO A 223 -4.51 8.37 24.09
C PRO A 223 -5.70 8.24 23.13
N ALA A 224 -6.48 7.17 23.28
CA ALA A 224 -7.66 6.90 22.44
C ALA A 224 -8.70 8.04 22.47
N SER A 225 -8.76 8.82 23.56
CA SER A 225 -9.66 9.96 23.71
C SER A 225 -9.36 11.14 22.79
N ASP A 226 -8.10 11.29 22.39
CA ASP A 226 -7.62 12.42 21.60
C ASP A 226 -7.77 12.15 20.09
N MET A 227 -8.07 10.90 19.74
CA MET A 227 -8.31 10.44 18.38
C MET A 227 -9.81 10.29 18.12
N ARG A 228 -10.20 10.56 16.87
CA ARG A 228 -11.53 10.19 16.38
C ARG A 228 -11.73 8.68 16.38
N CYS A 229 -12.99 8.24 16.31
CA CYS A 229 -13.31 6.83 16.39
C CYS A 229 -12.84 6.06 15.16
N LEU A 230 -12.38 4.82 15.38
CA LEU A 230 -12.24 3.80 14.36
C LEU A 230 -13.55 3.00 14.30
N ALA A 231 -14.27 3.10 13.18
CA ALA A 231 -15.49 2.35 12.95
C ALA A 231 -15.18 0.95 12.41
N LEU A 232 -15.81 -0.09 12.97
CA LEU A 232 -15.77 -1.45 12.46
C LEU A 232 -17.18 -1.88 12.05
N VAL A 233 -17.31 -2.36 10.81
CA VAL A 233 -18.59 -2.80 10.23
C VAL A 233 -18.31 -4.03 9.36
N SER A 234 -19.23 -4.99 9.35
CA SER A 234 -19.17 -6.10 8.41
C SER A 234 -20.56 -6.58 8.04
N HIS A 235 -20.71 -7.03 6.79
CA HIS A 235 -21.90 -7.78 6.38
C HIS A 235 -21.97 -9.12 7.11
N ASN A 236 -23.15 -9.73 7.16
CA ASN A 236 -23.38 -10.99 7.89
C ASN A 236 -22.37 -12.08 7.52
N GLY A 237 -22.14 -12.31 6.22
CA GLY A 237 -21.17 -13.30 5.73
C GLY A 237 -19.71 -13.01 6.12
N MET A 238 -19.39 -11.78 6.56
CA MET A 238 -18.05 -11.32 6.91
C MET A 238 -17.85 -11.15 8.42
N LYS A 239 -18.82 -11.53 9.26
CA LYS A 239 -18.71 -11.36 10.72
C LYS A 239 -17.66 -12.26 11.35
N LYS A 240 -17.49 -13.49 10.86
CA LYS A 240 -16.42 -14.40 11.29
C LYS A 240 -15.04 -13.78 11.00
N THR A 241 -14.84 -13.38 9.75
CA THR A 241 -13.62 -12.68 9.29
C THR A 241 -13.33 -11.41 10.09
N MET A 242 -14.36 -10.63 10.43
CA MET A 242 -14.19 -9.44 11.28
C MET A 242 -13.74 -9.80 12.70
N ARG A 243 -14.26 -10.87 13.30
CA ARG A 243 -13.80 -11.33 14.62
C ARG A 243 -12.34 -11.77 14.57
N GLU A 244 -11.99 -12.61 13.59
CA GLU A 244 -10.60 -13.06 13.36
C GLU A 244 -9.65 -11.86 13.20
N PHE A 245 -10.05 -10.87 12.41
CA PHE A 245 -9.30 -9.62 12.24
C PHE A 245 -9.08 -8.87 13.56
N VAL A 246 -10.12 -8.75 14.40
CA VAL A 246 -10.01 -8.07 15.69
C VAL A 246 -9.10 -8.82 16.65
N VAL A 247 -9.20 -10.15 16.73
CA VAL A 247 -8.31 -10.99 17.54
C VAL A 247 -6.86 -10.85 17.06
N ALA A 248 -6.65 -10.88 15.74
CA ALA A 248 -5.34 -10.75 15.12
C ALA A 248 -4.70 -9.34 15.28
N ASN A 249 -5.47 -8.31 15.65
CA ASN A 249 -4.99 -6.93 15.78
C ASN A 249 -5.40 -6.29 17.12
N LYS A 250 -5.69 -7.12 18.13
CA LYS A 250 -6.26 -6.72 19.43
C LYS A 250 -5.45 -5.62 20.13
N ASN A 251 -4.13 -5.77 20.19
CA ASN A 251 -3.20 -4.84 20.84
C ASN A 251 -3.07 -3.51 20.10
N LEU A 252 -3.26 -3.47 18.78
CA LEU A 252 -3.39 -2.21 18.03
C LEU A 252 -4.77 -1.58 18.26
N LEU A 253 -5.85 -2.35 18.08
CA LEU A 253 -7.21 -1.84 18.12
C LEU A 253 -7.59 -1.28 19.48
N LYS A 254 -7.09 -1.86 20.58
CA LYS A 254 -7.31 -1.33 21.94
C LYS A 254 -6.77 0.08 22.17
N LYS A 255 -5.88 0.59 21.30
CA LYS A 255 -5.34 1.96 21.38
C LYS A 255 -6.25 3.00 20.73
N PHE A 256 -7.32 2.58 20.05
CA PHE A 256 -8.28 3.48 19.40
C PHE A 256 -9.60 3.55 20.19
N ARG A 257 -10.36 4.61 19.92
CA ARG A 257 -11.76 4.66 20.29
C ARG A 257 -12.59 3.84 19.29
N LEU A 258 -13.11 2.70 19.70
CA LEU A 258 -13.77 1.75 18.80
C LEU A 258 -15.27 1.98 18.72
N THR A 259 -15.83 1.99 17.52
CA THR A 259 -17.27 2.20 17.28
C THR A 259 -17.77 1.26 16.18
N GLY A 260 -19.08 1.04 16.08
CA GLY A 260 -19.65 0.15 15.06
C GLY A 260 -21.14 -0.09 15.29
N THR A 261 -21.70 -1.02 14.51
CA THR A 261 -23.07 -1.49 14.71
C THR A 261 -23.20 -2.27 16.02
N ASN A 262 -24.42 -2.40 16.56
CA ASN A 262 -24.70 -3.13 17.79
C ASN A 262 -24.06 -4.54 17.81
N SER A 263 -24.19 -5.31 16.73
CA SER A 263 -23.58 -6.64 16.63
C SER A 263 -22.06 -6.59 16.70
N THR A 264 -21.44 -5.60 16.06
CA THR A 264 -19.98 -5.41 16.12
C THR A 264 -19.55 -5.02 17.52
N MET A 265 -20.26 -4.10 18.17
CA MET A 265 -19.94 -3.65 19.52
C MET A 265 -20.04 -4.77 20.56
N THR A 266 -21.02 -5.68 20.42
CA THR A 266 -21.11 -6.88 21.25
C THR A 266 -19.91 -7.81 21.02
N MET A 267 -19.54 -8.05 19.76
CA MET A 267 -18.35 -8.86 19.44
C MET A 267 -17.07 -8.26 20.02
N LEU A 268 -16.87 -6.94 19.89
CA LEU A 268 -15.70 -6.26 20.47
C LEU A 268 -15.65 -6.46 21.99
N LYS A 269 -16.76 -6.24 22.70
CA LYS A 269 -16.81 -6.44 24.15
C LYS A 269 -16.45 -7.86 24.57
N GLU A 270 -16.86 -8.86 23.78
CA GLU A 270 -16.50 -10.25 24.03
C GLU A 270 -15.01 -10.50 23.80
N VAL A 271 -14.44 -10.04 22.68
CA VAL A 271 -13.01 -10.24 22.38
C VAL A 271 -12.09 -9.53 23.39
N PHE A 272 -12.52 -8.39 23.92
CA PHE A 272 -11.77 -7.61 24.91
C PHE A 272 -12.19 -7.87 26.38
N LYS A 273 -12.96 -8.93 26.66
CA LYS A 273 -13.49 -9.20 28.02
C LYS A 273 -12.39 -9.38 29.08
N ASP A 274 -11.26 -9.94 28.68
CA ASP A 274 -10.13 -10.25 29.58
C ASP A 274 -9.15 -9.07 29.74
N GLU A 275 -9.35 -7.97 29.02
CA GLU A 275 -8.51 -6.77 29.19
C GLU A 275 -8.89 -6.03 30.48
N ALA A 276 -7.92 -5.29 31.04
CA ALA A 276 -8.13 -4.55 32.28
C ALA A 276 -9.36 -3.62 32.17
N PRO A 277 -10.24 -3.56 33.18
CA PRO A 277 -11.42 -2.70 33.16
C PRO A 277 -11.06 -1.24 32.85
N GLY A 278 -11.72 -0.65 31.85
CA GLY A 278 -11.48 0.73 31.41
C GLY A 278 -10.27 0.93 30.50
N SER A 279 -9.54 -0.13 30.12
CA SER A 279 -8.46 -0.05 29.13
C SER A 279 -8.96 0.21 27.71
N ILE A 280 -10.18 -0.23 27.39
CA ILE A 280 -10.80 -0.05 26.07
C ILE A 280 -11.74 1.15 26.08
N VAL A 281 -11.60 2.02 25.08
CA VAL A 281 -12.46 3.18 24.90
C VAL A 281 -13.49 2.90 23.81
N TYR A 282 -14.77 2.82 24.18
CA TYR A 282 -15.86 2.61 23.24
C TYR A 282 -16.51 3.93 22.79
N GLY A 283 -16.78 4.04 21.50
CA GLY A 283 -17.62 5.05 20.88
C GLY A 283 -19.12 4.71 20.97
N PRO A 284 -19.98 5.60 20.46
CA PRO A 284 -21.41 5.36 20.40
C PRO A 284 -21.74 4.16 19.48
N SER A 285 -22.50 3.20 20.00
CA SER A 285 -23.01 2.10 19.19
C SER A 285 -24.05 2.61 18.19
N CYS A 286 -24.01 2.09 16.97
CA CYS A 286 -24.98 2.37 15.92
C CYS A 286 -26.00 1.21 15.80
N ALA A 287 -27.17 1.48 15.25
CA ALA A 287 -28.15 0.45 14.90
C ALA A 287 -27.57 -0.58 13.90
N SER A 288 -28.34 -1.62 13.58
CA SER A 288 -27.97 -2.51 12.48
C SER A 288 -28.03 -1.76 11.14
N GLY A 289 -27.21 -2.15 10.16
CA GLY A 289 -27.17 -1.53 8.82
C GLY A 289 -28.56 -1.38 8.20
N PRO A 290 -29.38 -2.45 8.07
CA PRO A 290 -30.74 -2.38 7.54
C PRO A 290 -31.71 -1.45 8.29
N LEU A 291 -31.41 -1.12 9.55
CA LEU A 291 -32.22 -0.24 10.40
C LEU A 291 -31.65 1.18 10.50
N GLY A 292 -30.67 1.54 9.66
CA GLY A 292 -30.11 2.88 9.56
C GLY A 292 -28.76 3.06 10.27
N GLY A 293 -28.12 2.00 10.75
CA GLY A 293 -26.79 2.06 11.37
C GLY A 293 -25.72 2.66 10.44
N ASP A 294 -25.80 2.35 9.14
CA ASP A 294 -24.87 2.89 8.14
C ASP A 294 -25.06 4.41 7.98
N ALA A 295 -26.30 4.89 8.06
CA ALA A 295 -26.61 6.32 8.03
C ALA A 295 -26.15 7.05 9.30
N GLU A 296 -26.20 6.40 10.47
CA GLU A 296 -25.63 6.93 11.71
C GLU A 296 -24.10 7.08 11.61
N LEU A 297 -23.42 6.08 11.05
CA LEU A 297 -21.99 6.16 10.77
C LEU A 297 -21.65 7.28 9.79
N VAL A 298 -22.46 7.47 8.75
CA VAL A 298 -22.35 8.63 7.85
C VAL A 298 -22.47 9.93 8.64
N ALA A 299 -23.47 10.06 9.53
CA ALA A 299 -23.64 11.25 10.34
C ALA A 299 -22.43 11.51 11.26
N TYR A 300 -21.86 10.46 11.86
CA TYR A 300 -20.64 10.56 12.65
C TYR A 300 -19.42 10.95 11.82
N MET A 301 -19.31 10.45 10.60
CA MET A 301 -18.23 10.80 9.67
C MET A 301 -18.33 12.28 9.25
N VAL A 302 -19.50 12.73 8.83
CA VAL A 302 -19.76 14.13 8.42
C VAL A 302 -19.52 15.11 9.58
N SER A 303 -19.83 14.69 10.82
CA SER A 303 -19.58 15.49 12.03
C SER A 303 -18.14 15.41 12.56
N GLY A 304 -17.23 14.73 11.84
CA GLY A 304 -15.82 14.66 12.20
C GLY A 304 -15.55 13.80 13.44
N LYS A 305 -16.40 12.81 13.73
CA LYS A 305 -16.24 11.87 14.85
C LYS A 305 -15.58 10.56 14.43
N ILE A 306 -15.55 10.25 13.14
CA ILE A 306 -14.88 9.07 12.56
C ILE A 306 -13.55 9.48 11.96
N GLY A 307 -12.48 8.80 12.37
CA GLY A 307 -11.13 8.96 11.86
C GLY A 307 -10.75 7.89 10.84
N GLY A 308 -11.34 6.71 10.96
CA GLY A 308 -11.19 5.62 10.00
C GLY A 308 -12.37 4.66 10.06
N CYS A 309 -12.58 3.90 8.99
CA CYS A 309 -13.62 2.88 8.89
C CYS A 309 -13.07 1.59 8.27
N ILE A 310 -13.23 0.47 8.95
CA ILE A 310 -12.98 -0.86 8.43
C ILE A 310 -14.34 -1.50 8.17
N PHE A 311 -14.67 -1.67 6.90
CA PHE A 311 -15.96 -2.18 6.45
C PHE A 311 -15.79 -3.42 5.56
N PHE A 312 -15.87 -4.61 6.16
CA PHE A 312 -15.82 -5.86 5.38
C PHE A 312 -17.16 -6.14 4.70
N GLN A 313 -17.20 -5.85 3.40
CA GLN A 313 -18.36 -6.08 2.57
C GLN A 313 -18.35 -7.49 2.00
N ASP A 314 -19.47 -8.20 2.14
CA ASP A 314 -19.78 -9.42 1.40
C ASP A 314 -20.13 -9.08 -0.07
N PRO A 315 -19.32 -9.49 -1.05
CA PRO A 315 -19.53 -9.18 -2.47
C PRO A 315 -20.50 -10.15 -3.16
N MET A 316 -20.88 -11.27 -2.53
CA MET A 316 -21.67 -12.33 -3.13
C MET A 316 -23.15 -12.24 -2.76
N SER A 317 -23.47 -11.67 -1.59
CA SER A 317 -24.85 -11.53 -1.13
C SER A 317 -25.52 -10.23 -1.60
N PRO A 318 -26.82 -10.24 -1.92
CA PRO A 318 -27.59 -9.03 -2.14
C PRO A 318 -27.86 -8.31 -0.81
N HIS A 319 -27.69 -6.98 -0.80
CA HIS A 319 -27.89 -6.15 0.40
C HIS A 319 -29.12 -5.25 0.23
N PRO A 320 -30.20 -5.44 1.02
CA PRO A 320 -31.41 -4.61 0.93
C PRO A 320 -31.17 -3.11 1.12
N HIS A 321 -30.12 -2.76 1.84
CA HIS A 321 -29.70 -1.40 2.20
C HIS A 321 -28.50 -0.92 1.37
N ARG A 322 -28.37 -1.39 0.12
CA ARG A 322 -27.25 -1.03 -0.78
C ARG A 322 -27.00 0.46 -0.92
N ALA A 323 -28.07 1.26 -1.00
CA ALA A 323 -27.97 2.72 -1.12
C ALA A 323 -27.24 3.35 0.09
N ASP A 324 -27.40 2.78 1.29
CA ASP A 324 -26.76 3.27 2.50
C ASP A 324 -25.27 2.88 2.54
N ILE A 325 -24.94 1.66 2.09
CA ILE A 325 -23.55 1.21 1.91
C ILE A 325 -22.81 2.13 0.94
N ASP A 326 -23.40 2.38 -0.24
CA ASP A 326 -22.81 3.26 -1.25
C ASP A 326 -22.69 4.70 -0.72
N CYS A 327 -23.64 5.14 0.10
CA CYS A 327 -23.58 6.44 0.76
C CYS A 327 -22.41 6.51 1.76
N LEU A 328 -22.21 5.48 2.59
CA LEU A 328 -21.11 5.41 3.55
C LEU A 328 -19.75 5.50 2.86
N VAL A 329 -19.52 4.67 1.85
CA VAL A 329 -18.27 4.67 1.05
C VAL A 329 -18.08 6.03 0.37
N ARG A 330 -19.11 6.56 -0.29
CA ARG A 330 -19.01 7.86 -0.97
C ARG A 330 -18.70 8.99 0.01
N GLN A 331 -19.25 8.96 1.23
CA GLN A 331 -18.97 9.99 2.22
C GLN A 331 -17.54 9.91 2.77
N ALA A 332 -16.95 8.71 2.85
CA ALA A 332 -15.53 8.57 3.16
C ALA A 332 -14.66 9.25 2.11
N LEU A 333 -15.02 9.12 0.82
CA LEU A 333 -14.35 9.83 -0.28
C LEU A 333 -14.53 11.36 -0.17
N VAL A 334 -15.73 11.85 0.17
CA VAL A 334 -16.00 13.29 0.32
C VAL A 334 -15.20 13.89 1.47
N HIS A 335 -15.17 13.21 2.62
CA HIS A 335 -14.52 13.66 3.84
C HIS A 335 -13.05 13.23 3.97
N ASN A 336 -12.54 12.52 2.97
CA ASN A 336 -11.18 12.00 2.92
C ASN A 336 -10.79 11.25 4.21
N VAL A 337 -11.68 10.35 4.65
CA VAL A 337 -11.52 9.50 5.82
C VAL A 337 -10.92 8.17 5.38
N VAL A 338 -9.94 7.66 6.13
CA VAL A 338 -9.34 6.34 5.86
C VAL A 338 -10.43 5.26 5.86
N MET A 339 -10.48 4.46 4.80
CA MET A 339 -11.45 3.38 4.66
C MET A 339 -10.78 2.11 4.15
N ALA A 340 -11.10 0.99 4.79
CA ALA A 340 -10.64 -0.35 4.43
C ALA A 340 -11.87 -1.22 4.11
N GLU A 341 -12.03 -1.64 2.86
CA GLU A 341 -13.21 -2.41 2.43
C GLU A 341 -12.96 -3.93 2.36
N THR A 342 -11.70 -4.34 2.46
CA THR A 342 -11.26 -5.74 2.40
C THR A 342 -10.31 -6.07 3.55
N PRO A 343 -10.21 -7.34 3.97
CA PRO A 343 -9.25 -7.77 4.99
C PRO A 343 -7.79 -7.42 4.64
N SER A 344 -7.42 -7.54 3.36
CA SER A 344 -6.09 -7.15 2.86
C SER A 344 -5.83 -5.64 3.05
N SER A 345 -6.77 -4.78 2.65
CA SER A 345 -6.62 -3.33 2.85
C SER A 345 -6.55 -2.94 4.33
N ALA A 346 -7.29 -3.65 5.18
CA ALA A 346 -7.29 -3.41 6.62
C ALA A 346 -5.94 -3.76 7.26
N LEU A 347 -5.31 -4.89 6.89
CA LEU A 347 -3.97 -5.23 7.37
C LEU A 347 -2.93 -4.16 7.01
N MET A 348 -2.93 -3.69 5.76
CA MET A 348 -2.00 -2.63 5.32
C MET A 348 -2.20 -1.33 6.09
N ILE A 349 -3.47 -0.95 6.32
CA ILE A 349 -3.82 0.23 7.12
C ILE A 349 -3.38 0.04 8.57
N CYS A 350 -3.58 -1.13 9.16
CA CYS A 350 -3.15 -1.44 10.53
C CYS A 350 -1.64 -1.29 10.72
N THR A 351 -0.83 -1.73 9.74
CA THR A 351 0.63 -1.51 9.77
C THR A 351 0.96 -0.02 9.85
N THR A 352 0.30 0.80 9.03
CA THR A 352 0.51 2.26 9.01
C THR A 352 0.02 2.92 10.30
N LEU A 353 -1.15 2.51 10.80
CA LEU A 353 -1.72 3.00 12.06
C LEU A 353 -0.78 2.71 13.24
N ARG A 354 -0.24 1.48 13.32
CA ARG A 354 0.75 1.10 14.33
C ARG A 354 1.99 1.98 14.26
N GLN A 355 2.55 2.21 13.07
CA GLN A 355 3.71 3.08 12.88
C GLN A 355 3.45 4.53 13.30
N ALA A 356 2.21 5.01 13.16
CA ALA A 356 1.84 6.34 13.64
C ALA A 356 1.68 6.43 15.16
N LEU A 357 1.40 5.33 15.86
CA LEU A 357 1.22 5.33 17.30
C LEU A 357 2.51 5.02 18.08
N ILE A 358 3.55 4.45 17.45
CA ILE A 358 4.78 4.08 18.17
C ILE A 358 5.71 5.29 18.38
N GLY A 359 6.45 5.28 19.49
CA GLY A 359 7.54 6.22 19.76
C GLY A 359 7.03 7.63 20.03
N ARG A 360 7.49 8.62 19.25
CA ARG A 360 7.04 10.02 19.41
C ARG A 360 5.68 10.31 18.77
N GLY A 361 5.06 9.33 18.11
CA GLY A 361 3.85 9.50 17.33
C GLY A 361 4.09 10.25 16.02
N LYS A 362 3.36 9.85 14.97
CA LYS A 362 3.43 10.46 13.62
C LYS A 362 2.01 10.73 13.12
N PRO A 363 1.32 11.79 13.59
CA PRO A 363 -0.08 12.04 13.27
C PRO A 363 -0.29 12.26 11.75
N GLU A 364 0.76 12.64 11.02
CA GLU A 364 0.76 12.80 9.57
C GLU A 364 0.51 11.50 8.78
N LEU A 365 0.73 10.31 9.36
CA LEU A 365 0.39 9.04 8.69
C LEU A 365 -1.08 8.63 8.88
N MET A 366 -1.81 9.30 9.78
CA MET A 366 -3.23 9.05 10.03
C MET A 366 -4.04 10.35 10.21
N PRO A 367 -3.95 11.31 9.25
CA PRO A 367 -4.42 12.68 9.45
C PRO A 367 -5.92 12.78 9.68
N SER A 368 -6.73 11.85 9.15
CA SER A 368 -8.19 11.82 9.33
C SER A 368 -8.61 11.59 10.77
N PHE A 369 -7.74 11.04 11.64
CA PHE A 369 -8.01 10.84 13.06
C PHE A 369 -7.89 12.12 13.89
N PHE A 370 -7.18 13.12 13.38
CA PHE A 370 -6.90 14.38 14.09
C PHE A 370 -7.53 15.60 13.41
N PHE A 371 -7.65 15.58 12.08
CA PHE A 371 -8.05 16.74 11.29
C PHE A 371 -9.31 16.47 10.47
N SER A 372 -10.16 17.49 10.30
CA SER A 372 -11.26 17.43 9.33
C SER A 372 -10.70 17.61 7.94
N LEU A 373 -10.78 16.55 7.13
CA LEU A 373 -10.31 16.55 5.76
C LEU A 373 -11.50 16.69 4.79
N GLN A 374 -11.20 16.98 3.55
CA GLN A 374 -12.17 16.96 2.45
C GLN A 374 -11.45 16.59 1.16
N SER A 375 -12.15 15.95 0.23
CA SER A 375 -11.61 15.67 -1.10
C SER A 375 -11.29 16.98 -1.85
N PRO A 376 -10.20 17.03 -2.64
CA PRO A 376 -9.87 18.18 -3.48
C PRO A 376 -11.01 18.60 -4.42
N THR A 377 -11.86 17.66 -4.87
CA THR A 377 -12.96 17.96 -5.79
C THR A 377 -14.13 18.69 -5.11
N VAL A 378 -14.24 18.60 -3.78
CA VAL A 378 -15.30 19.28 -2.99
C VAL A 378 -15.14 20.79 -3.06
N GLU A 379 -13.90 21.29 -3.03
CA GLU A 379 -13.65 22.73 -3.12
C GLU A 379 -14.05 23.29 -4.50
N ALA A 380 -13.66 22.58 -5.57
CA ALA A 380 -14.05 22.92 -6.93
C ALA A 380 -15.58 22.91 -7.10
N TYR A 381 -16.25 21.90 -6.56
CA TYR A 381 -17.71 21.80 -6.57
C TYR A 381 -18.37 22.98 -5.85
N LYS A 382 -17.92 23.33 -4.64
CA LYS A 382 -18.43 24.49 -3.88
C LYS A 382 -18.27 25.80 -4.64
N LYS A 383 -17.12 26.00 -5.32
CA LYS A 383 -16.87 27.18 -6.17
C LYS A 383 -17.85 27.27 -7.34
N GLN A 384 -18.07 26.16 -8.05
CA GLN A 384 -19.04 26.09 -9.15
C GLN A 384 -20.47 26.34 -8.66
N GLN A 385 -20.87 25.71 -7.56
CA GLN A 385 -22.20 25.89 -6.99
C GLN A 385 -22.44 27.34 -6.57
N LYS A 386 -21.45 27.97 -5.93
CA LYS A 386 -21.51 29.40 -5.59
C LYS A 386 -21.68 30.28 -6.83
N ALA A 387 -20.93 30.02 -7.90
CA ALA A 387 -21.05 30.77 -9.15
C ALA A 387 -22.45 30.64 -9.78
N VAL A 388 -23.05 29.44 -9.76
CA VAL A 388 -24.42 29.22 -10.24
C VAL A 388 -25.45 29.99 -9.39
N VAL A 389 -25.33 29.93 -8.06
CA VAL A 389 -26.22 30.65 -7.14
C VAL A 389 -26.09 32.17 -7.33
N ASP A 390 -24.86 32.69 -7.49
CA ASP A 390 -24.60 34.11 -7.70
C ASP A 390 -25.15 34.57 -9.06
N ALA A 391 -25.02 33.75 -10.12
CA ALA A 391 -25.61 34.02 -11.42
C ALA A 391 -27.15 34.05 -11.37
N GLN A 392 -27.77 33.12 -10.65
CA GLN A 392 -29.23 33.11 -10.46
C GLN A 392 -29.72 34.33 -9.67
N LYS A 393 -29.00 34.73 -8.62
CA LYS A 393 -29.31 35.96 -7.86
C LYS A 393 -29.17 37.21 -8.72
N ALA A 394 -28.11 37.30 -9.53
CA ALA A 394 -27.90 38.42 -10.45
C ALA A 394 -29.01 38.50 -11.50
N ALA A 395 -29.43 37.36 -12.07
CA ALA A 395 -30.55 37.29 -13.00
C ALA A 395 -31.89 37.72 -12.36
N ALA A 396 -32.17 37.25 -11.14
CA ALA A 396 -33.39 37.63 -10.40
C ALA A 396 -33.42 39.14 -10.07
N ASN A 397 -32.30 39.70 -9.60
CA ASN A 397 -32.19 41.13 -9.31
C ASN A 397 -32.29 41.99 -10.59
N GLY A 398 -31.70 41.52 -11.70
CA GLY A 398 -31.81 42.17 -13.00
C GLY A 398 -33.26 42.20 -13.51
N ALA A 399 -33.99 41.08 -13.37
CA ALA A 399 -35.39 41.00 -13.75
C ALA A 399 -36.27 41.97 -12.92
N ALA A 400 -36.08 42.01 -11.60
CA ALA A 400 -36.80 42.94 -10.72
C ALA A 400 -36.54 44.41 -11.08
N ALA A 401 -35.28 44.77 -11.40
CA ALA A 401 -34.93 46.14 -11.79
C ALA A 401 -35.53 46.56 -13.16
N VAL A 402 -35.74 45.61 -14.06
CA VAL A 402 -36.44 45.87 -15.34
C VAL A 402 -37.93 46.06 -15.10
N GLU A 403 -38.55 45.24 -14.24
CA GLU A 403 -39.96 45.33 -13.89
C GLU A 403 -40.29 46.68 -13.21
N ASP A 404 -39.46 47.13 -12.26
CA ASP A 404 -39.59 48.44 -11.61
C ASP A 404 -39.48 49.60 -12.60
N LYS A 405 -38.61 49.50 -13.61
CA LYS A 405 -38.48 50.52 -14.66
C LYS A 405 -39.73 50.59 -15.54
N VAL A 406 -40.29 49.44 -15.93
CA VAL A 406 -41.50 49.38 -16.76
C VAL A 406 -42.68 49.99 -16.02
N VAL A 407 -42.85 49.67 -14.73
CA VAL A 407 -43.91 50.25 -13.88
C VAL A 407 -43.74 51.77 -13.74
N ALA A 408 -42.51 52.25 -13.54
CA ALA A 408 -42.23 53.68 -13.45
C ALA A 408 -42.54 54.43 -14.76
N GLU A 409 -42.16 53.87 -15.91
CA GLU A 409 -42.48 54.44 -17.23
C GLU A 409 -43.98 54.47 -17.51
N GLU A 410 -44.71 53.41 -17.13
CA GLU A 410 -46.16 53.35 -17.28
C GLU A 410 -46.87 54.39 -16.39
N MET A 411 -46.39 54.63 -15.16
CA MET A 411 -46.89 55.69 -14.29
C MET A 411 -46.63 57.09 -14.86
N VAL A 412 -45.45 57.33 -15.42
CA VAL A 412 -45.12 58.61 -16.08
C VAL A 412 -45.99 58.82 -17.31
N TYR A 413 -46.24 57.77 -18.10
CA TYR A 413 -47.13 57.83 -19.25
C TYR A 413 -48.57 58.16 -18.83
N LYS A 414 -49.12 57.45 -17.85
CA LYS A 414 -50.46 57.74 -17.29
C LYS A 414 -50.56 59.16 -16.77
N ALA A 415 -49.56 59.66 -16.04
CA ALA A 415 -49.54 61.04 -15.56
C ALA A 415 -49.52 62.09 -16.69
N LYS A 416 -48.78 61.83 -17.78
CA LYS A 416 -48.77 62.70 -18.98
C LYS A 416 -50.11 62.71 -19.70
N VAL A 417 -50.75 61.54 -19.85
CA VAL A 417 -52.08 61.42 -20.47
C VAL A 417 -53.14 62.15 -19.64
N THR A 418 -53.14 61.99 -18.31
CA THR A 418 -54.06 62.71 -17.42
C THR A 418 -53.85 64.23 -17.48
N ARG A 419 -52.59 64.69 -17.57
CA ARG A 419 -52.29 66.12 -17.72
C ARG A 419 -52.73 66.66 -19.09
N ALA A 420 -52.62 65.87 -20.16
CA ALA A 420 -53.10 66.25 -21.49
C ALA A 420 -54.63 66.31 -21.56
N SER A 421 -55.35 65.39 -20.90
CA SER A 421 -56.82 65.42 -20.83
C SER A 421 -57.36 66.62 -20.03
N VAL A 422 -56.61 67.14 -19.05
CA VAL A 422 -56.97 68.36 -18.31
C VAL A 422 -56.74 69.62 -19.15
N PHE A 423 -55.81 69.60 -20.10
CA PHE A 423 -55.52 70.75 -20.99
C PHE A 423 -56.43 70.83 -22.23
N TYR A 424 -57.04 69.73 -22.66
CA TYR A 424 -57.95 69.68 -23.82
C TYR A 424 -59.43 69.57 -23.44
N GLY A 425 -59.77 69.73 -22.16
CA GLY A 425 -61.14 69.68 -21.63
C GLY A 425 -61.71 71.03 -21.19
N ALA A 426 -61.20 72.16 -21.72
CA ALA A 426 -61.70 73.51 -21.46
C ALA A 426 -62.25 74.16 -22.73
#